data_AF-A0A7S0NB11-F1
#
_entry.id   AF-A0A7S0NB11-F1
#
_cell.length_a   1.000
_cell.length_b   1.000
_cell.length_c   1.000
_cell.angle_alpha   90.00
_cell.angle_beta   90.00
_cell.angle_gamma   90.00
#
_symmetry.space_group_name_H-M   'P 1'
#
loop_
_entity.id
_entity.type
_entity.pdbx_description
1 polymer ?
#
loop_
_entity_poly.entity_id
_entity_poly.type
_entity_poly.pdbx_seq_one_letter_code
_entity_poly.pdbx_strand_id
1 'polypeptide(L)'
;MGADKELRSTNTATEMFFMLLMAASQVVAWAMVTALHDVPSLRLNLGGLAVFYALWAVRNFVSVDRRERGMISFGVLAVGCIFALMRVTLLGIGMVWLSYVFVAYMGVATFSASKLAYVRKQTLVWAYVFKLYVLSNLALWPVVAVLVMRRHGVRRHGW
;
A
#
# COMPACT_ATOMS: atom_id res chain seq x y z
N MET A 1 -17.20 3.37 -32.84
CA MET A 1 -18.50 3.49 -32.16
C MET A 1 -18.46 2.68 -30.88
N GLY A 2 -17.92 3.26 -29.80
CA GLY A 2 -17.92 2.62 -28.49
C GLY A 2 -19.09 3.17 -27.71
N ALA A 3 -20.08 2.33 -27.38
CA ALA A 3 -21.16 2.73 -26.49
C ALA A 3 -20.56 3.38 -25.25
N ASP A 4 -20.98 4.61 -24.96
CA ASP A 4 -20.73 5.30 -23.69
C ASP A 4 -21.41 4.48 -22.60
N LYS A 5 -20.72 3.44 -22.13
CA LYS A 5 -21.16 2.64 -21.00
C LYS A 5 -21.14 3.56 -19.80
N GLU A 6 -22.33 3.84 -19.26
CA GLU A 6 -22.49 4.77 -18.15
C GLU A 6 -21.57 4.40 -17.00
N LEU A 7 -20.61 5.29 -16.76
CA LEU A 7 -19.75 5.22 -15.58
C LEU A 7 -20.58 5.64 -14.39
N ARG A 8 -20.33 4.98 -13.26
CA ARG A 8 -20.97 5.35 -12.00
C ARG A 8 -20.59 6.79 -11.65
N SER A 9 -21.60 7.62 -11.41
CA SER A 9 -21.45 9.06 -11.16
C SER A 9 -21.22 9.39 -9.69
N THR A 10 -21.73 8.57 -8.76
CA THR A 10 -21.67 8.84 -7.32
C THR A 10 -21.14 7.66 -6.51
N ASN A 11 -20.33 7.97 -5.50
CA ASN A 11 -19.85 7.02 -4.50
C ASN A 11 -20.80 7.03 -3.29
N THR A 12 -20.90 5.90 -2.59
CA THR A 12 -21.50 5.86 -1.25
C THR A 12 -20.59 6.56 -0.23
N ALA A 13 -21.14 6.98 0.91
CA ALA A 13 -20.35 7.54 2.01
C ALA A 13 -19.22 6.59 2.44
N THR A 14 -19.49 5.29 2.48
CA THR A 14 -18.50 4.24 2.76
C THR A 14 -17.35 4.29 1.75
N GLU A 15 -17.63 4.33 0.45
CA GLU A 15 -16.60 4.39 -0.59
C GLU A 15 -15.80 5.69 -0.59
N MET A 16 -16.45 6.83 -0.31
CA MET A 16 -15.76 8.10 -0.12
C MET A 16 -14.80 8.04 1.08
N PHE A 17 -15.23 7.44 2.19
CA PHE A 17 -14.37 7.24 3.34
C PHE A 17 -13.14 6.39 2.99
N PHE A 18 -13.29 5.27 2.27
CA PHE A 18 -12.11 4.46 1.88
C PHE A 18 -11.21 5.15 0.87
N MET A 19 -11.76 5.98 -0.01
CA MET A 19 -10.98 6.79 -0.92
C MET A 19 -10.15 7.83 -0.17
N LEU A 20 -10.74 8.53 0.80
CA LEU A 20 -10.03 9.45 1.68
C LEU A 20 -8.99 8.71 2.53
N LEU A 21 -9.32 7.51 3.02
CA LEU A 21 -8.39 6.69 3.79
C LEU A 21 -7.17 6.27 2.96
N MET A 22 -7.31 6.02 1.64
CA MET A 22 -6.16 5.76 0.76
C MET A 22 -5.23 6.96 0.73
N ALA A 23 -5.77 8.16 0.50
CA ALA A 23 -4.98 9.39 0.46
C ALA A 23 -4.33 9.68 1.81
N ALA A 24 -5.09 9.64 2.91
CA ALA A 24 -4.60 9.93 4.25
C ALA A 24 -3.51 8.95 4.68
N SER A 25 -3.72 7.64 4.50
CA SER A 25 -2.70 6.63 4.83
C SER A 25 -1.42 6.83 4.01
N GLN A 26 -1.53 7.24 2.75
CA GLN A 26 -0.36 7.53 1.91
C GLN A 26 0.42 8.75 2.38
N VAL A 27 -0.27 9.82 2.81
CA VAL A 27 0.37 11.01 3.38
C VAL A 27 1.11 10.65 4.67
N VAL A 28 0.46 9.90 5.57
CA VAL A 28 1.08 9.44 6.82
C VAL A 28 2.32 8.58 6.53
N ALA A 29 2.23 7.66 5.58
CA ALA A 29 3.36 6.79 5.21
C ALA A 29 4.57 7.58 4.70
N TRP A 30 4.36 8.59 3.85
CA TRP A 30 5.44 9.47 3.39
C TRP A 30 5.99 10.35 4.50
N ALA A 31 5.12 10.93 5.34
CA ALA A 31 5.55 11.74 6.47
C ALA A 31 6.44 10.94 7.45
N MET A 32 6.13 9.65 7.67
CA MET A 32 6.95 8.76 8.48
C MET A 32 8.33 8.52 7.85
N VAL A 33 8.39 8.33 6.54
CA VAL A 33 9.65 8.16 5.80
C VAL A 33 10.53 9.41 5.85
N THR A 34 9.93 10.60 5.80
CA THR A 34 10.66 11.87 5.77
C THR A 34 11.01 12.42 7.15
N ALA A 35 10.20 12.18 8.18
CA ALA A 35 10.35 12.81 9.49
C ALA A 35 11.12 11.97 10.52
N LEU A 36 11.17 10.64 10.37
CA LEU A 36 11.73 9.77 11.40
C LEU A 36 13.20 9.46 11.11
N HIS A 37 14.11 10.06 11.88
CA HIS A 37 15.56 9.83 11.80
C HIS A 37 16.07 8.70 12.70
N ASP A 38 15.26 8.23 13.66
CA ASP A 38 15.64 7.17 14.60
C ASP A 38 15.14 5.77 14.21
N VAL A 39 16.01 4.75 14.39
CA VAL A 39 15.76 3.35 14.00
C VAL A 39 14.62 2.67 14.79
N PRO A 40 14.54 2.80 16.12
CA PRO A 40 13.48 2.15 16.89
C PRO A 40 12.09 2.69 16.54
N SER A 41 11.98 4.01 16.40
CA SER A 41 10.76 4.71 16.02
C SER A 41 10.33 4.34 14.61
N LEU A 42 11.27 4.29 13.65
CA LEU A 42 10.97 3.86 12.27
C LEU A 42 10.40 2.44 12.22
N ARG A 43 10.96 1.51 12.99
CA ARG A 43 10.51 0.11 13.03
C ARG A 43 9.10 -0.03 13.61
N LEU A 44 8.82 0.61 14.76
CA LEU A 44 7.50 0.54 15.39
C LEU A 44 6.43 1.19 14.52
N ASN A 45 6.76 2.33 13.92
CA ASN A 45 5.91 3.06 12.99
C ASN A 45 5.62 2.24 11.73
N LEU A 46 6.64 1.61 11.14
CA LEU A 46 6.47 0.70 10.00
C LEU A 46 5.63 -0.53 10.37
N GLY A 47 5.84 -1.09 11.56
CA GLY A 47 5.03 -2.18 12.09
C GLY A 47 3.56 -1.79 12.25
N GLY A 48 3.27 -0.63 12.84
CA GLY A 48 1.92 -0.11 12.97
C GLY A 48 1.23 0.12 11.62
N LEU A 49 1.97 0.69 10.66
CA LEU A 49 1.47 0.89 9.30
C LEU A 49 1.19 -0.45 8.59
N ALA A 50 2.07 -1.43 8.75
CA ALA A 50 1.88 -2.76 8.19
C ALA A 50 0.67 -3.48 8.81
N VAL A 51 0.46 -3.37 10.13
CA VAL A 51 -0.75 -3.89 10.80
C VAL A 51 -2.00 -3.22 10.25
N PHE A 52 -2.00 -1.89 10.12
CA PHE A 52 -3.13 -1.16 9.54
C PHE A 52 -3.49 -1.65 8.14
N TYR A 53 -2.51 -1.77 7.23
CA TYR A 53 -2.76 -2.28 5.88
C TYR A 53 -3.15 -3.76 5.87
N ALA A 54 -2.62 -4.58 6.77
CA ALA A 54 -3.02 -5.98 6.90
C ALA A 54 -4.50 -6.08 7.32
N LEU A 55 -4.92 -5.31 8.33
CA LEU A 55 -6.31 -5.26 8.78
C LEU A 55 -7.25 -4.72 7.69
N TRP A 56 -6.80 -3.70 6.94
CA TRP A 56 -7.57 -3.20 5.81
C TRP A 56 -7.73 -4.26 4.72
N ALA A 57 -6.66 -5.01 4.39
CA ALA A 57 -6.75 -6.11 3.44
C ALA A 57 -7.66 -7.24 3.93
N VAL A 58 -7.65 -7.57 5.23
CA VAL A 58 -8.60 -8.53 5.85
C VAL A 58 -10.03 -8.03 5.70
N ARG A 59 -10.30 -6.75 5.99
CA ARG A 59 -11.62 -6.15 5.78
C ARG A 59 -12.07 -6.24 4.33
N ASN A 60 -11.18 -5.95 3.38
CA ASN A 60 -11.50 -6.07 1.95
C ASN A 60 -11.77 -7.52 1.55
N PHE A 61 -11.03 -8.48 2.12
CA PHE A 61 -11.27 -9.91 1.94
C PHE A 61 -12.65 -10.35 2.44
N VAL A 62 -13.06 -9.87 3.61
CA VAL A 62 -14.34 -10.23 4.22
C VAL A 62 -15.53 -9.54 3.54
N SER A 63 -15.40 -8.25 3.20
CA SER A 63 -16.53 -7.42 2.79
C SER A 63 -16.64 -7.14 1.29
N VAL A 64 -15.58 -7.35 0.51
CA VAL A 64 -15.53 -6.93 -0.91
C VAL A 64 -15.15 -8.07 -1.84
N ASP A 65 -13.96 -8.66 -1.65
CA ASP A 65 -13.43 -9.68 -2.56
C ASP A 65 -12.55 -10.69 -1.80
N ARG A 66 -13.01 -11.95 -1.72
CA ARG A 66 -12.27 -13.06 -1.10
C ARG A 66 -10.99 -13.45 -1.85
N ARG A 67 -10.64 -12.77 -2.94
CA ARG A 67 -9.35 -12.95 -3.62
C ARG A 67 -8.29 -11.97 -3.14
N GLU A 68 -8.63 -11.04 -2.25
CA GLU A 68 -7.65 -10.10 -1.70
C GLU A 68 -6.60 -10.85 -0.86
N ARG A 69 -5.32 -10.69 -1.20
CA ARG A 69 -4.20 -11.39 -0.52
C ARG A 69 -3.21 -10.45 0.14
N GLY A 70 -3.44 -9.13 0.10
CA GLY A 70 -2.55 -8.13 0.71
C GLY A 70 -2.29 -8.36 2.21
N MET A 71 -3.20 -9.01 2.92
CA MET A 71 -3.03 -9.35 4.34
C MET A 71 -1.80 -10.22 4.62
N ILE A 72 -1.39 -11.05 3.66
CA ILE A 72 -0.23 -11.95 3.81
C ILE A 72 1.07 -11.14 3.72
N SER A 73 1.23 -10.32 2.69
CA SER A 73 2.45 -9.53 2.48
C SER A 73 2.64 -8.48 3.59
N PHE A 74 1.57 -7.76 3.94
CA PHE A 74 1.60 -6.81 5.05
C PHE A 74 1.73 -7.49 6.43
N GLY A 75 1.15 -8.68 6.61
CA GLY A 75 1.30 -9.46 7.84
C GLY A 75 2.74 -9.90 8.09
N VAL A 76 3.44 -10.40 7.06
CA VAL A 76 4.86 -10.77 7.15
C VAL A 76 5.71 -9.54 7.52
N LEU A 77 5.43 -8.39 6.90
CA LEU A 77 6.10 -7.14 7.24
C LEU A 77 5.87 -6.71 8.69
N ALA A 78 4.63 -6.78 9.16
CA ALA A 78 4.28 -6.45 10.54
C ALA A 78 5.03 -7.32 11.55
N VAL A 79 5.06 -8.64 11.33
CA VAL A 79 5.83 -9.58 12.16
C VAL A 79 7.31 -9.23 12.16
N GLY A 80 7.90 -9.01 10.99
CA GLY A 80 9.30 -8.60 10.87
C GLY A 80 9.63 -7.34 11.67
N CYS A 81 8.76 -6.33 11.58
CA CYS A 81 8.93 -5.08 12.29
C CYS A 81 8.77 -5.25 13.80
N ILE A 82 7.70 -5.89 14.28
CA ILE A 82 7.39 -6.02 15.71
C ILE A 82 8.46 -6.83 16.44
N PHE A 83 8.89 -7.95 15.87
CA PHE A 83 9.89 -8.84 16.48
C PHE A 83 11.35 -8.48 16.16
N ALA A 84 11.59 -7.35 15.48
CA ALA A 84 12.93 -6.89 15.08
C ALA A 84 13.69 -7.87 14.17
N LEU A 85 12.98 -8.67 13.38
CA LEU A 85 13.56 -9.66 12.48
C LEU A 85 13.88 -8.99 11.14
N MET A 86 15.12 -8.54 10.97
CA MET A 86 15.55 -7.79 9.78
C MET A 86 15.29 -8.54 8.46
N ARG A 87 15.65 -9.83 8.38
CA ARG A 87 15.43 -10.64 7.18
C ARG A 87 13.95 -10.76 6.82
N VAL A 88 13.09 -10.92 7.83
CA VAL A 88 11.63 -11.02 7.66
C VAL A 88 11.04 -9.67 7.27
N THR A 89 11.56 -8.57 7.83
CA THR A 89 11.17 -7.20 7.45
C THR A 89 11.47 -6.94 5.98
N LEU A 90 12.69 -7.23 5.52
CA LEU A 90 13.08 -7.05 4.12
C LEU A 90 12.28 -7.96 3.18
N LEU A 91 12.02 -9.21 3.58
CA LEU A 91 11.16 -10.12 2.83
C LEU A 91 9.74 -9.54 2.71
N GLY A 92 9.16 -9.05 3.81
CA GLY A 92 7.84 -8.41 3.83
C GLY A 92 7.78 -7.19 2.91
N ILE A 93 8.77 -6.30 2.96
CA ILE A 93 8.86 -5.15 2.04
C ILE A 93 8.90 -5.62 0.59
N GLY A 94 9.73 -6.64 0.28
CA GLY A 94 9.80 -7.22 -1.07
C GLY A 94 8.47 -7.79 -1.54
N MET A 95 7.78 -8.56 -0.69
CA MET A 95 6.45 -9.11 -0.99
C MET A 95 5.42 -8.01 -1.25
N VAL A 96 5.38 -6.97 -0.41
CA VAL A 96 4.47 -5.83 -0.59
C VAL A 96 4.77 -5.11 -1.90
N TRP A 97 6.04 -4.81 -2.17
CA TRP A 97 6.43 -4.10 -3.39
C TRP A 97 6.09 -4.90 -4.65
N LEU A 98 6.41 -6.20 -4.70
CA LEU A 98 6.02 -7.07 -5.82
C LEU A 98 4.51 -7.16 -6.01
N SER A 99 3.74 -7.15 -4.90
CA SER A 99 2.27 -7.10 -4.98
C SER A 99 1.80 -5.83 -5.69
N TYR A 100 2.39 -4.67 -5.38
CA TYR A 100 2.07 -3.42 -6.06
C TYR A 100 2.57 -3.38 -7.51
N VAL A 101 3.71 -4.00 -7.83
CA VAL A 101 4.18 -4.14 -9.22
C VAL A 101 3.16 -4.92 -10.04
N PHE A 102 2.66 -6.04 -9.50
CA PHE A 102 1.63 -6.83 -10.15
C PHE A 102 0.33 -6.03 -10.34
N VAL A 103 -0.13 -5.31 -9.30
CA VAL A 103 -1.33 -4.45 -9.40
C VAL A 103 -1.14 -3.31 -10.39
N ALA A 104 0.05 -2.70 -10.45
CA ALA A 104 0.36 -1.64 -11.40
C ALA A 104 0.36 -2.16 -12.83
N TYR A 105 0.95 -3.33 -13.08
CA TYR A 105 0.90 -3.99 -14.38
C TYR A 105 -0.55 -4.28 -14.80
N MET A 106 -1.33 -4.90 -13.90
CA MET A 106 -2.69 -5.35 -14.21
C MET A 106 -3.76 -4.24 -14.22
N GLY A 107 -3.54 -3.12 -13.52
CA GLY A 107 -4.56 -2.10 -13.30
C GLY A 107 -4.18 -0.69 -13.75
N VAL A 108 -2.90 -0.33 -13.68
CA VAL A 108 -2.44 1.04 -14.03
C VAL A 108 -1.98 1.10 -15.49
N ALA A 109 -1.15 0.15 -15.91
CA ALA A 109 -0.54 0.11 -17.23
C ALA A 109 -1.48 -0.43 -18.32
N THR A 110 -2.27 -1.47 -18.01
CA THR A 110 -3.13 -2.15 -18.99
C THR A 110 -4.53 -1.55 -19.12
N PHE A 111 -5.05 -0.89 -18.09
CA PHE A 111 -6.39 -0.30 -18.10
C PHE A 111 -6.34 1.23 -18.08
N SER A 112 -7.09 1.89 -18.97
CA SER A 112 -7.39 3.31 -18.82
C SER A 112 -8.20 3.56 -17.53
N ALA A 113 -8.19 4.78 -17.00
CA ALA A 113 -8.94 5.11 -15.77
C ALA A 113 -10.44 4.80 -15.92
N SER A 114 -11.02 5.08 -17.10
CA SER A 114 -12.40 4.74 -17.43
C SER A 114 -12.66 3.23 -17.45
N LYS A 115 -11.78 2.44 -18.06
CA LYS A 115 -11.91 0.98 -18.09
C LYS A 115 -11.77 0.37 -16.70
N LEU A 116 -10.87 0.90 -15.87
CA LEU A 116 -10.70 0.47 -14.48
C LEU A 116 -11.93 0.78 -13.63
N ALA A 117 -12.45 2.02 -13.72
CA ALA A 117 -13.68 2.43 -13.05
C ALA A 117 -14.86 1.52 -13.42
N TYR A 118 -15.01 1.24 -14.72
CA TYR A 118 -16.05 0.34 -15.23
C TYR A 118 -15.91 -1.09 -14.69
N VAL A 119 -14.73 -1.72 -14.84
CA VAL A 119 -14.51 -3.11 -14.42
C VAL A 119 -14.69 -3.27 -12.90
N ARG A 120 -14.32 -2.26 -12.12
CA ARG A 120 -14.46 -2.27 -10.66
C ARG A 120 -15.80 -1.72 -10.16
N LYS A 121 -16.69 -1.28 -11.05
CA LYS A 121 -17.99 -0.65 -10.72
C LYS A 121 -17.84 0.55 -9.76
N GLN A 122 -16.79 1.33 -9.98
CA GLN A 122 -16.40 2.49 -9.18
C GLN A 122 -16.49 3.77 -10.01
N THR A 123 -16.41 4.93 -9.34
CA THR A 123 -16.35 6.23 -10.02
C THR A 123 -15.00 6.45 -10.70
N LEU A 124 -14.99 7.38 -11.66
CA LEU A 124 -13.76 7.77 -12.36
C LEU A 124 -12.76 8.47 -11.41
N VAL A 125 -13.26 9.22 -10.43
CA VAL A 125 -12.45 9.81 -9.35
C VAL A 125 -11.74 8.72 -8.53
N TRP A 126 -12.48 7.67 -8.12
CA TRP A 126 -11.88 6.54 -7.41
C TRP A 126 -10.74 5.91 -8.20
N ALA A 127 -10.92 5.73 -9.51
CA ALA A 127 -9.90 5.12 -10.37
C ALA A 127 -8.62 5.97 -10.43
N TYR A 128 -8.73 7.30 -10.49
CA TYR A 128 -7.54 8.17 -10.43
C TYR A 128 -6.85 8.12 -9.06
N VAL A 129 -7.62 8.19 -7.97
CA VAL A 129 -7.06 8.09 -6.61
C VAL A 129 -6.36 6.75 -6.42
N PHE A 130 -6.98 5.65 -6.85
CA PHE A 130 -6.39 4.32 -6.79
C PHE A 130 -5.09 4.21 -7.60
N LYS A 131 -5.07 4.73 -8.83
CA LYS A 131 -3.85 4.72 -9.65
C LYS A 131 -2.72 5.51 -9.01
N LEU A 132 -3.01 6.71 -8.52
CA LEU A 132 -2.02 7.54 -7.84
C LEU A 132 -1.51 6.85 -6.57
N TYR A 133 -2.41 6.24 -5.79
CA TYR A 133 -2.07 5.46 -4.61
C TYR A 133 -1.13 4.29 -4.93
N VAL A 134 -1.40 3.53 -5.98
CA VAL A 134 -0.54 2.42 -6.43
C VAL A 134 0.84 2.92 -6.86
N LEU A 135 0.91 3.99 -7.66
CA LEU A 135 2.18 4.59 -8.08
C LEU A 135 2.98 5.13 -6.89
N SER A 136 2.30 5.75 -5.92
CA SER A 136 2.93 6.26 -4.70
C SER A 136 3.52 5.12 -3.86
N ASN A 137 2.82 4.00 -3.74
CA ASN A 137 3.34 2.80 -3.07
C ASN A 137 4.55 2.20 -3.78
N LEU A 138 4.55 2.16 -5.12
CA LEU A 138 5.69 1.69 -5.91
C LEU A 138 6.97 2.47 -5.63
N ALA A 139 6.87 3.78 -5.40
CA ALA A 139 7.99 4.63 -5.02
C ALA A 139 8.34 4.51 -3.52
N LEU A 140 7.34 4.41 -2.65
CA LEU A 140 7.52 4.39 -1.19
C LEU A 140 8.31 3.17 -0.71
N TRP A 141 7.94 1.96 -1.13
CA TRP A 141 8.52 0.72 -0.57
C TRP A 141 10.03 0.54 -0.84
N PRO A 142 10.57 0.88 -2.03
CA PRO A 142 12.02 0.92 -2.24
C PRO A 142 12.74 1.91 -1.32
N VAL A 143 12.15 3.10 -1.09
CA VAL A 143 12.72 4.08 -0.16
C VAL A 143 12.75 3.52 1.26
N VAL A 144 11.65 2.90 1.71
CA VAL A 144 11.59 2.21 3.01
C VAL A 144 12.64 1.12 3.11
N ALA A 145 12.81 0.29 2.07
CA ALA A 145 13.84 -0.75 2.04
C ALA A 145 15.25 -0.17 2.24
N VAL A 146 15.58 0.89 1.50
CA VAL A 146 16.89 1.57 1.61
C VAL A 146 17.09 2.15 3.01
N LEU A 147 16.07 2.78 3.60
CA LEU A 147 16.15 3.32 4.96
C LEU A 147 16.38 2.21 6.00
N VAL A 148 15.65 1.11 5.89
CA VAL A 148 15.79 -0.06 6.78
C VAL A 148 17.20 -0.66 6.65
N MET A 149 17.71 -0.82 5.43
CA MET A 149 19.06 -1.35 5.19
C MET A 149 20.16 -0.42 5.72
N ARG A 150 20.12 0.88 5.37
CA ARG A 150 21.12 1.86 5.80
C ARG A 150 21.24 1.92 7.32
N ARG A 151 20.10 1.97 8.01
CA ARG A 151 20.09 2.12 9.47
C ARG A 151 20.42 0.84 10.24
N HIS A 152 20.28 -0.32 9.61
CA HIS A 152 20.82 -1.57 10.16
C HIS A 152 22.33 -1.70 9.93
N GLY A 153 22.85 -1.22 8.79
CA GLY A 153 24.29 -1.15 8.52
C GLY A 153 25.05 -0.30 9.55
N VAL A 154 24.47 0.85 9.92
CA VAL A 154 25.05 1.74 10.96
C VAL A 154 25.18 1.05 12.32
N ARG A 155 24.24 0.18 12.72
CA ARG A 155 24.34 -0.57 13.99
C ARG A 155 25.38 -1.69 13.98
N ARG A 156 25.81 -2.19 12.80
CA ARG A 156 26.86 -3.22 12.71
C ARG A 156 28.28 -2.65 12.73
N HIS A 157 28.44 -1.35 12.48
CA HIS A 157 29.74 -0.68 12.45
C HIS A 157 29.94 0.30 13.62
N GLY A 158 29.08 0.25 14.63
CA GLY A 158 29.15 1.07 15.85
C GLY A 158 29.59 0.28 17.08
N TRP A 159 30.62 -0.57 16.94
CA TRP A 159 31.38 -1.20 18.02
C TRP A 159 32.87 -1.08 17.69
#